data_AF-A0A248UMZ5-F1
#
_entry.id   AF-A0A248UMZ5-F1
#
_cell.length_a   1.000
_cell.length_b   1.000
_cell.length_c   1.000
_cell.angle_alpha   90.00
_cell.angle_beta   90.00
_cell.angle_gamma   90.00
#
_symmetry.space_group_name_H-M   'P 1'
#
loop_
_entity.id
_entity.type
_entity.pdbx_description
1 polymer ?
#
loop_
_entity_poly.entity_id
_entity_poly.type
_entity_poly.pdbx_seq_one_letter_code
_entity_poly.pdbx_strand_id
1 'polypeptide(L)'
;MQRMAQAIAADGFSGITINKQLSSIDAFQDGSGSGRMQTLRVTARKQGKGIRVDAIFTLKVGQTMSTSVARKGLCGFIAAAAN
;
A
#
# COMPACT_ATOMS: atom_id res chain seq x y z
N MET A 1 -9.05 -6.95 4.34
CA MET A 1 -8.16 -6.08 5.15
C MET A 1 -6.93 -6.83 5.64
N GLN A 2 -7.03 -7.91 6.42
CA GLN A 2 -5.85 -8.68 6.87
C GLN A 2 -4.98 -9.22 5.73
N ARG A 3 -5.56 -9.77 4.66
CA ARG A 3 -4.80 -10.27 3.50
C ARG A 3 -4.04 -9.17 2.76
N MET A 4 -4.65 -8.01 2.56
CA MET A 4 -3.95 -6.85 2.01
C MET A 4 -2.78 -6.43 2.92
N ALA A 5 -2.99 -6.39 4.24
CA ALA A 5 -1.91 -6.08 5.18
C ALA A 5 -0.75 -7.09 5.08
N GLN A 6 -1.04 -8.38 4.91
CA GLN A 6 -0.04 -9.42 4.67
C GLN A 6 0.69 -9.22 3.33
N ALA A 7 -0.03 -8.90 2.25
CA ALA A 7 0.57 -8.60 0.96
C ALA A 7 1.49 -7.38 1.02
N ILE A 8 1.08 -6.32 1.72
CA ILE A 8 1.89 -5.12 1.97
C ILE A 8 3.15 -5.48 2.77
N ALA A 9 3.05 -6.32 3.79
CA ALA A 9 4.20 -6.80 4.56
C ALA A 9 5.18 -7.60 3.69
N ALA A 10 4.67 -8.49 2.84
CA ALA A 10 5.48 -9.32 1.95
C ALA A 10 6.25 -8.49 0.91
N ASP A 11 5.71 -7.33 0.52
CA ASP A 11 6.36 -6.37 -0.39
C ASP A 11 7.45 -5.52 0.30
N GLY A 12 7.71 -5.76 1.60
CA GLY A 12 8.78 -5.13 2.36
C GLY A 12 8.39 -3.85 3.10
N PHE A 13 7.09 -3.56 3.23
CA PHE A 13 6.61 -2.46 4.05
C PHE A 13 6.60 -2.83 5.54
N SER A 14 6.88 -1.82 6.37
CA SER A 14 6.91 -1.86 7.83
C SER A 14 5.85 -0.93 8.43
N GLY A 15 5.64 -1.02 9.74
CA GLY A 15 4.71 -0.13 10.47
C GLY A 15 3.24 -0.29 10.08
N ILE A 16 2.86 -1.49 9.64
CA ILE A 16 1.53 -1.75 9.08
C ILE A 16 0.45 -1.55 10.15
N THR A 17 -0.38 -0.55 9.92
CA THR A 17 -1.48 -0.17 10.83
C THR A 17 -2.80 -0.28 10.09
N ILE A 18 -3.70 -1.13 10.60
CA ILE A 18 -5.04 -1.31 10.04
C ILE A 18 -6.02 -0.38 10.77
N ASN A 19 -6.50 0.65 10.09
CA ASN A 19 -7.58 1.50 10.57
C ASN A 19 -8.93 0.95 10.09
N LYS A 20 -9.65 0.29 10.99
CA LYS A 20 -10.98 -0.29 10.68
C LYS A 20 -12.04 0.77 10.44
N GLN A 21 -11.96 1.93 11.10
CA GLN A 21 -12.93 3.02 10.95
C GLN A 21 -12.84 3.66 9.56
N LEU A 22 -11.62 3.90 9.08
CA LEU A 22 -11.35 4.48 7.76
C LEU A 22 -11.27 3.43 6.64
N SER A 23 -11.38 2.14 6.98
CA SER A 23 -11.12 1.01 6.09
C SER A 23 -9.80 1.16 5.32
N SER A 24 -8.75 1.58 6.04
CA SER A 24 -7.44 1.87 5.47
C SER A 24 -6.32 1.09 6.15
N ILE A 25 -5.22 0.95 5.43
CA ILE A 25 -3.95 0.40 5.88
C ILE A 25 -2.90 1.46 5.62
N ASP A 26 -2.21 1.87 6.67
CA ASP A 26 -1.06 2.76 6.61
C ASP A 26 0.22 1.92 6.81
N ALA A 27 1.23 2.17 6.01
CA ALA A 27 2.53 1.51 6.11
C ALA A 27 3.65 2.44 5.61
N PHE A 28 4.90 2.08 5.92
CA PHE A 28 6.07 2.80 5.41
C PHE A 28 7.16 1.84 4.96
N GLN A 29 8.02 2.29 4.04
CA GLN A 29 9.16 1.53 3.55
C GLN A 29 10.39 2.43 3.52
N ASP A 30 11.56 1.90 3.87
CA ASP A 30 12.83 2.54 3.53
C ASP A 30 13.40 1.87 2.27
N GLY A 31 12.89 2.27 1.10
CA GLY A 31 13.30 1.67 -0.17
C GLY A 31 14.76 1.93 -0.57
N SER A 32 15.53 2.70 0.20
CA SER A 32 16.93 3.07 -0.13
C SER A 32 17.91 2.88 1.03
N GLY A 33 17.45 2.47 2.21
CA GLY A 33 18.26 2.44 3.44
C GLY A 33 18.76 3.83 3.88
N SER A 34 18.14 4.91 3.37
CA SER A 34 18.61 6.28 3.58
C SER A 34 17.96 6.97 4.78
N GLY A 35 17.07 6.26 5.50
CA GLY A 35 16.23 6.84 6.55
C GLY A 35 15.10 7.71 6.01
N ARG A 36 14.99 7.88 4.68
CA ARG A 36 13.90 8.62 4.03
C ARG A 36 12.73 7.69 3.73
N MET A 37 11.96 7.41 4.78
CA MET A 37 10.76 6.56 4.71
C MET A 37 9.77 7.10 3.68
N GLN A 38 9.35 6.21 2.78
CA GLN A 38 8.22 6.41 1.87
C GLN A 38 6.96 5.88 2.55
N THR A 39 5.83 6.50 2.30
CA THR A 39 4.56 6.12 2.94
C THR A 39 3.59 5.52 1.93
N LEU A 40 2.85 4.52 2.38
CA LEU A 40 1.78 3.86 1.66
C LEU A 40 0.49 3.99 2.47
N ARG A 41 -0.58 4.45 1.81
CA ARG A 41 -1.94 4.37 2.32
C ARG A 41 -2.80 3.60 1.33
N VAL A 42 -3.40 2.51 1.77
CA VAL A 42 -4.36 1.73 0.97
C VAL A 42 -5.72 1.77 1.65
N THR A 43 -6.73 2.23 0.94
CA THR A 43 -8.12 2.28 1.42
C THR A 43 -8.97 1.32 0.59
N ALA A 44 -9.71 0.43 1.24
CA ALA A 44 -10.60 -0.51 0.57
C ALA A 44 -12.03 -0.30 1.06
N ARG A 45 -12.92 0.10 0.16
CA ARG A 45 -14.34 0.39 0.49
C ARG A 45 -15.24 -0.42 -0.42
N LYS A 46 -16.35 -0.93 0.13
CA LYS A 46 -17.41 -1.55 -0.68
C LYS A 46 -18.03 -0.48 -1.58
N GLN A 47 -18.20 -0.80 -2.86
CA GLN A 47 -18.89 0.02 -3.83
C GLN A 47 -19.80 -0.87 -4.67
N GLY A 48 -21.11 -0.86 -4.36
CA GLY A 48 -22.07 -1.76 -4.98
C GLY A 48 -21.73 -3.24 -4.73
N LYS A 49 -21.59 -4.01 -5.82
CA LYS A 49 -21.19 -5.43 -5.79
C LYS A 49 -19.67 -5.64 -5.76
N GLY A 50 -18.88 -4.57 -5.81
CA GLY A 50 -17.41 -4.62 -5.86
C GLY A 50 -16.74 -3.97 -4.66
N ILE A 51 -15.41 -4.04 -4.65
CA ILE A 51 -14.54 -3.32 -3.71
C ILE A 51 -13.75 -2.29 -4.52
N ARG A 52 -13.84 -1.03 -4.13
CA ARG A 52 -12.95 0.02 -4.62
C ARG A 52 -11.73 0.06 -3.72
N VAL A 53 -10.55 -0.05 -4.33
CA VAL A 53 -9.26 0.06 -3.66
C VAL A 53 -8.58 1.33 -4.17
N ASP A 54 -8.35 2.28 -3.28
CA ASP A 54 -7.55 3.48 -3.54
C ASP A 54 -6.19 3.28 -2.85
N ALA A 55 -5.09 3.24 -3.61
CA ALA A 55 -3.74 3.04 -3.06
C ALA A 55 -2.83 4.22 -3.43
N ILE A 56 -2.29 4.89 -2.41
CA ILE A 56 -1.47 6.08 -2.54
C ILE A 56 -0.09 5.77 -1.97
N PHE A 57 0.91 5.76 -2.83
CA PHE A 57 2.31 5.64 -2.45
C PHE A 57 3.01 6.99 -2.67
N THR A 58 3.62 7.52 -1.61
CA THR A 58 4.23 8.85 -1.60
C THR A 58 5.75 8.74 -1.48
N LEU A 59 6.44 9.21 -2.51
CA LEU A 59 7.89 9.37 -2.51
C LEU A 59 8.27 10.71 -1.87
N LYS A 60 9.40 10.75 -1.15
CA LYS A 60 9.95 12.02 -0.69
C LYS A 60 10.66 12.75 -1.82
N VAL A 61 10.78 14.08 -1.68
CA VAL A 61 11.52 14.92 -2.63
C VAL A 61 12.94 14.37 -2.83
N GLY A 62 13.34 14.25 -4.10
CA GLY A 62 14.63 13.70 -4.50
C GLY A 62 14.69 12.17 -4.61
N GLN A 63 13.61 11.45 -4.31
CA GLN A 63 13.49 10.02 -4.59
C GLN A 63 12.75 9.81 -5.92
N THR A 64 13.17 8.80 -6.68
CA THR A 64 12.49 8.35 -7.89
C THR A 64 12.16 6.87 -7.76
N MET A 65 11.10 6.44 -8.42
CA MET A 65 10.73 5.02 -8.52
C MET A 65 10.29 4.74 -9.95
N SER A 66 10.67 3.57 -10.45
CA SER A 66 10.17 3.09 -11.73
C SER A 66 8.65 2.92 -11.68
N THR A 67 7.96 3.45 -12.69
CA THR A 67 6.51 3.31 -12.85
C THR A 67 6.08 1.84 -12.94
N SER A 68 6.94 0.98 -13.51
CA SER A 68 6.69 -0.46 -13.59
C SER A 68 6.72 -1.12 -12.21
N VAL A 69 7.67 -0.72 -11.36
CA VAL A 69 7.79 -1.24 -9.99
C VAL A 69 6.61 -0.80 -9.15
N ALA A 70 6.28 0.50 -9.18
CA ALA A 70 5.13 1.05 -8.48
C ALA A 70 3.82 0.38 -8.91
N ARG A 71 3.61 0.22 -10.23
CA ARG A 71 2.41 -0.46 -10.76
C ARG A 71 2.32 -1.91 -10.29
N LYS A 72 3.43 -2.66 -10.31
CA LYS A 72 3.44 -4.07 -9.89
C LYS A 72 3.00 -4.22 -8.43
N GLY A 73 3.57 -3.43 -7.53
CA GLY A 73 3.20 -3.46 -6.10
C GLY A 73 1.73 -3.07 -5.88
N LEU A 74 1.30 -1.94 -6.47
CA LEU A 74 -0.09 -1.47 -6.34
C LEU A 74 -1.11 -2.48 -6.89
N CYS A 75 -0.84 -3.10 -8.04
CA CYS A 75 -1.69 -4.17 -8.59
C CYS A 75 -1.74 -5.39 -7.66
N GLY A 76 -0.62 -5.76 -7.02
CA GLY A 76 -0.58 -6.82 -6.02
C GLY A 76 -1.49 -6.55 -4.83
N PHE A 77 -1.51 -5.31 -4.32
CA PHE A 77 -2.38 -4.93 -3.20
C PHE A 77 -3.86 -4.96 -3.58
N ILE A 78 -4.20 -4.53 -4.80
CA ILE A 78 -5.57 -4.60 -5.33
C ILE A 78 -6.01 -6.06 -5.49
N ALA A 79 -5.16 -6.93 -6.03
CA ALA A 79 -5.45 -8.36 -6.18
C ALA A 79 -5.67 -9.05 -4.81
N ALA A 80 -4.92 -8.65 -3.78
CA ALA A 80 -5.09 -9.13 -2.42
C ALA A 80 -6.38 -8.63 -1.74
N ALA A 81 -7.06 -7.63 -2.31
CA ALA A 81 -8.35 -7.15 -1.84
C ALA A 81 -9.53 -7.94 -2.43
N ALA A 82 -9.34 -8.54 -3.61
CA ALA A 82 -10.37 -9.25 -4.36
C ALA A 82 -10.60 -10.70 -3.89
N ASN A 83 -9.66 -11.28 -3.15
CA ASN A 83 -9.70 -12.66 -2.65
C ASN A 83 -9.98 -12.72 -1.15
#